data_AF-A0A0P0SMS6-F1
#
_entry.id   AF-A0A0P0SMS6-F1
#
_cell.length_a   1.000
_cell.length_b   1.000
_cell.length_c   1.000
_cell.angle_alpha   90.00
_cell.angle_beta   90.00
_cell.angle_gamma   90.00
#
_symmetry.space_group_name_H-M   'P 1'
#
loop_
_entity.id
_entity.type
_entity.pdbx_description
1 polymer ?
#
loop_
_entity_poly.entity_id
_entity_poly.type
_entity_poly.pdbx_seq_one_letter_code
_entity_poly.pdbx_strand_id
1 'polypeptide(L)'
;MNPTDTTTTNTTAAAAAELGQIAEMIERGALRGARARLARLLDTTDPAARLLLVRCVEALEAEHPTTMLAELRREWRQADADGRALVEACAPSAERRAEKTRDAERIARANRAKDQVHAARKSRDLTSRRSAPRGRRDPRAVERDSVARRYFADRIDPVEDSNEPQHDDRLDYDLAAVPPMRGLPCVACGVERSTADQRRVNRDGLCQDCREDGTPGIAVPDADATRKVMLTARCDYIAATSTSPAERDARLRRDWRVMTKADKFAVIAWRDAQST
;
A
#
# COMPACT_ATOMS: atom_id res chain seq x y z
N MET A 1 -32.41 -28.04 -15.45
CA MET A 1 -30.96 -28.20 -15.69
C MET A 1 -30.55 -27.05 -16.59
N ASN A 2 -30.08 -25.95 -15.99
CA ASN A 2 -29.91 -24.68 -16.69
C ASN A 2 -28.51 -24.59 -17.33
N PRO A 3 -28.40 -24.25 -18.63
CA PRO A 3 -27.12 -24.15 -19.34
C PRO A 3 -26.27 -22.93 -18.95
N THR A 4 -26.79 -22.02 -18.13
CA THR A 4 -26.13 -20.78 -17.70
C THR A 4 -25.06 -21.02 -16.62
N ASP A 5 -25.27 -21.98 -15.71
CA ASP A 5 -24.31 -22.24 -14.63
C ASP A 5 -23.00 -22.81 -15.18
N THR A 6 -23.06 -23.75 -16.13
CA THR A 6 -21.88 -24.40 -16.69
C THR A 6 -20.96 -23.43 -17.45
N THR A 7 -21.52 -22.41 -18.10
CA THR A 7 -20.74 -21.43 -18.87
C THR A 7 -20.01 -20.45 -17.95
N THR A 8 -20.67 -20.01 -16.88
CA THR A 8 -20.08 -19.15 -15.85
C THR A 8 -18.97 -19.88 -15.09
N THR A 9 -19.20 -21.12 -14.66
CA THR A 9 -18.19 -21.94 -13.95
C THR A 9 -16.97 -22.26 -14.82
N ASN A 10 -17.14 -22.50 -16.12
CA ASN A 10 -16.02 -22.71 -17.04
C ASN A 10 -15.18 -21.43 -17.24
N THR A 11 -15.82 -20.26 -17.22
CA THR A 11 -15.14 -18.97 -17.36
C THR A 11 -14.33 -18.62 -16.10
N THR A 12 -14.88 -18.89 -14.92
CA THR A 12 -14.18 -18.67 -13.64
C THR A 12 -13.01 -19.64 -13.45
N ALA A 13 -13.17 -20.89 -13.87
CA ALA A 13 -12.07 -21.87 -13.88
C ALA A 13 -10.92 -21.48 -14.83
N ALA A 14 -11.24 -20.98 -16.03
CA ALA A 14 -10.22 -20.49 -16.97
C ALA A 14 -9.49 -19.25 -16.42
N ALA A 15 -10.23 -18.31 -15.83
CA ALA A 15 -9.63 -17.14 -15.18
C ALA A 15 -8.74 -17.50 -13.98
N ALA A 16 -9.14 -18.51 -13.20
CA ALA A 16 -8.33 -19.03 -12.10
C ALA A 16 -7.00 -19.63 -12.61
N ALA A 17 -7.03 -20.43 -13.67
CA ALA A 17 -5.82 -21.00 -14.27
C ALA A 17 -4.85 -19.93 -14.80
N GLU A 18 -5.37 -18.89 -15.45
CA GLU A 18 -4.58 -17.75 -15.91
C GLU A 18 -3.98 -16.94 -14.75
N LEU A 19 -4.74 -16.76 -13.68
CA LEU A 19 -4.27 -16.07 -12.47
C LEU A 19 -3.16 -16.86 -11.76
N GLY A 20 -3.23 -18.19 -11.75
CA GLY A 20 -2.16 -19.05 -11.24
C GLY A 20 -0.85 -18.87 -12.02
N GLN A 21 -0.91 -18.77 -13.36
CA GLN A 21 0.26 -18.48 -14.19
C GLN A 21 0.84 -17.08 -13.91
N ILE A 22 -0.02 -16.08 -13.70
CA ILE A 22 0.39 -14.72 -13.31
C ILE A 22 1.11 -14.75 -11.96
N ALA A 23 0.59 -15.50 -10.98
CA ALA A 23 1.21 -15.64 -9.67
C ALA A 23 2.62 -16.24 -9.78
N GLU A 24 2.82 -17.29 -10.58
CA GLU A 24 4.15 -17.85 -10.81
C GLU A 24 5.10 -16.86 -11.50
N MET A 25 4.61 -16.03 -12.43
CA MET A 25 5.44 -15.01 -13.08
C MET A 25 5.93 -13.96 -12.08
N ILE A 26 5.06 -13.53 -11.16
CA ILE A 26 5.40 -12.59 -10.08
C ILE A 26 6.45 -13.22 -9.16
N GLU A 27 6.27 -14.49 -8.79
CA GLU A 27 7.24 -15.23 -7.97
C GLU A 27 8.63 -15.33 -8.61
N ARG A 28 8.70 -15.48 -9.94
CA ARG A 28 9.96 -15.50 -10.71
C ARG A 28 10.53 -14.11 -11.00
N GLY A 29 9.89 -13.04 -10.51
CA GLY A 29 10.32 -11.65 -10.72
C GLY A 29 9.94 -11.06 -12.09
N ALA A 30 9.17 -11.77 -12.91
CA ALA A 30 8.74 -11.33 -14.24
C ALA A 30 7.53 -10.36 -14.19
N LEU A 31 7.64 -9.30 -13.38
CA LEU A 31 6.53 -8.38 -13.04
C LEU A 31 5.90 -7.70 -14.26
N ARG A 32 6.69 -7.28 -15.25
CA ARG A 32 6.15 -6.63 -16.47
C ARG A 32 5.28 -7.60 -17.27
N GLY A 33 5.74 -8.84 -17.43
CA GLY A 33 5.00 -9.88 -18.15
C GLY A 33 3.72 -10.27 -17.41
N ALA A 34 3.79 -10.39 -16.08
CA ALA A 34 2.64 -10.67 -15.22
C ALA A 34 1.55 -9.59 -15.37
N ARG A 35 1.93 -8.32 -15.33
CA ARG A 35 1.00 -7.18 -15.51
C ARG A 35 0.38 -7.12 -16.91
N ALA A 36 1.17 -7.37 -17.95
CA ALA A 36 0.65 -7.40 -19.32
C ALA A 36 -0.36 -8.55 -19.52
N ARG A 37 -0.14 -9.69 -18.86
CA ARG A 37 -1.05 -10.82 -18.89
C ARG A 37 -2.31 -10.58 -18.06
N LEU A 38 -2.17 -9.95 -16.89
CA LEU A 38 -3.31 -9.49 -16.09
C LEU A 38 -4.19 -8.53 -16.89
N ALA A 39 -3.61 -7.55 -17.59
CA ALA A 39 -4.39 -6.59 -18.40
C ALA A 39 -5.29 -7.30 -19.42
N ARG A 40 -4.74 -8.27 -20.16
CA ARG A 40 -5.53 -9.08 -21.11
C ARG A 40 -6.63 -9.90 -20.45
N LEU A 41 -6.35 -10.47 -19.28
CA LEU A 41 -7.35 -11.22 -18.51
C LEU A 41 -8.48 -10.29 -18.04
N LEU A 42 -8.15 -9.07 -17.63
CA LEU A 42 -9.15 -8.09 -17.21
C LEU A 42 -10.07 -7.71 -18.38
N ASP A 43 -9.56 -7.52 -19.59
CA ASP A 43 -10.38 -7.14 -20.76
C ASP A 43 -11.52 -8.12 -21.04
N THR A 44 -11.33 -9.42 -20.77
CA THR A 44 -12.33 -10.47 -21.02
C THR A 44 -13.19 -10.85 -19.82
N THR A 45 -12.92 -10.29 -18.65
CA THR A 45 -13.55 -10.71 -17.38
C THR A 45 -14.69 -9.77 -16.97
N ASP A 46 -15.70 -10.29 -16.27
CA ASP A 46 -16.79 -9.51 -15.69
C ASP A 46 -16.31 -8.43 -14.68
N PRO A 47 -16.95 -7.24 -14.59
CA PRO A 47 -16.54 -6.16 -13.69
C PRO A 47 -16.40 -6.54 -12.21
N ALA A 48 -17.21 -7.45 -11.68
CA ALA A 48 -17.10 -7.88 -10.28
C ALA A 48 -15.83 -8.73 -10.06
N ALA A 49 -15.54 -9.65 -10.98
CA ALA A 49 -14.37 -10.50 -10.94
C ALA A 49 -13.06 -9.73 -11.23
N ARG A 50 -13.10 -8.71 -12.11
CA ARG A 50 -11.95 -7.82 -12.39
C ARG A 50 -11.34 -7.22 -11.12
N LEU A 51 -12.17 -6.70 -10.22
CA LEU A 51 -11.69 -6.06 -8.99
C LEU A 51 -11.02 -7.07 -8.05
N LEU A 52 -11.52 -8.30 -7.99
CA LEU A 52 -10.91 -9.35 -7.18
C LEU A 52 -9.55 -9.80 -7.75
N LEU A 53 -9.44 -9.96 -9.07
CA LEU A 53 -8.19 -10.31 -9.74
C LEU A 53 -7.08 -9.28 -9.48
N VAL A 54 -7.41 -7.99 -9.55
CA VAL A 54 -6.45 -6.91 -9.25
C VAL A 54 -5.98 -6.97 -7.80
N ARG A 55 -6.92 -7.11 -6.84
CA ARG A 55 -6.57 -7.20 -5.41
C ARG A 55 -5.67 -8.40 -5.11
N CYS A 56 -5.90 -9.53 -5.77
CA CYS A 56 -5.05 -10.70 -5.63
C CYS A 56 -3.63 -10.44 -6.14
N VAL A 57 -3.48 -9.79 -7.30
CA VAL A 57 -2.15 -9.46 -7.84
C VAL A 57 -1.44 -8.39 -7.02
N GLU A 58 -2.14 -7.37 -6.53
CA GLU A 58 -1.55 -6.38 -5.61
C GLU A 58 -1.03 -7.03 -4.33
N ALA A 59 -1.79 -7.97 -3.76
CA ALA A 59 -1.34 -8.75 -2.62
C ALA A 59 -0.08 -9.56 -2.94
N LEU A 60 -0.01 -10.18 -4.12
CA LEU A 60 1.18 -10.94 -4.58
C LEU A 60 2.40 -10.05 -4.83
N GLU A 61 2.21 -8.80 -5.25
CA GLU A 61 3.28 -7.82 -5.44
C GLU A 61 3.74 -7.18 -4.11
N ALA A 62 3.11 -7.49 -2.97
CA ALA A 62 3.49 -6.94 -1.68
C ALA A 62 4.92 -7.34 -1.28
N GLU A 63 5.68 -6.37 -0.76
CA GLU A 63 7.09 -6.54 -0.38
C GLU A 63 7.32 -7.63 0.68
N HIS A 64 6.30 -7.88 1.53
CA HIS A 64 6.41 -8.81 2.63
C HIS A 64 5.44 -10.00 2.50
N PRO A 65 5.93 -11.26 2.58
CA PRO A 65 5.09 -12.45 2.46
C PRO A 65 3.97 -12.57 3.49
N THR A 66 4.13 -11.98 4.67
CA THR A 66 3.12 -11.93 5.73
C THR A 66 1.95 -11.03 5.36
N THR A 67 2.24 -9.87 4.75
CA THR A 67 1.24 -8.93 4.24
C THR A 67 0.46 -9.57 3.10
N MET A 68 1.16 -10.13 2.10
CA MET A 68 0.56 -10.88 0.99
C MET A 68 -0.49 -11.91 1.48
N LEU A 69 -0.10 -12.77 2.43
CA LEU A 69 -1.00 -13.82 2.95
C LEU A 69 -2.19 -13.26 3.74
N ALA A 70 -2.00 -12.17 4.49
CA ALA A 70 -3.07 -11.54 5.24
C ALA A 70 -4.13 -10.93 4.31
N GLU A 71 -3.69 -10.31 3.21
CA GLU A 71 -4.57 -9.73 2.20
C GLU A 71 -5.32 -10.81 1.42
N LEU A 72 -4.64 -11.85 0.92
CA LEU A 72 -5.31 -12.96 0.24
C LEU A 72 -6.36 -13.66 1.14
N ARG A 73 -6.07 -13.85 2.44
CA ARG A 73 -7.06 -14.39 3.39
C ARG A 73 -8.25 -13.46 3.65
N ARG A 74 -8.05 -12.15 3.53
CA ARG A 74 -9.14 -11.17 3.64
C ARG A 74 -10.04 -11.28 2.43
N GLU A 75 -9.45 -11.31 1.23
CA GLU A 75 -10.20 -11.45 -0.02
C GLU A 75 -10.97 -12.79 -0.08
N TRP A 76 -10.36 -13.91 0.31
CA TRP A 76 -11.04 -15.22 0.34
C TRP A 76 -12.27 -15.21 1.25
N ARG A 77 -12.20 -14.54 2.41
CA ARG A 77 -13.33 -14.45 3.36
C ARG A 77 -14.49 -13.62 2.83
N GLN A 78 -14.22 -12.66 1.95
CA GLN A 78 -15.22 -11.74 1.40
C GLN A 78 -15.78 -12.22 0.06
N ALA A 79 -15.16 -13.23 -0.55
CA ALA A 79 -15.53 -13.74 -1.87
C ALA A 79 -16.67 -14.79 -1.83
N ASP A 80 -17.45 -14.79 -2.90
CA ASP A 80 -18.40 -15.84 -3.26
C ASP A 80 -17.67 -17.12 -3.71
N ALA A 81 -18.41 -18.17 -4.08
CA ALA A 81 -17.84 -19.46 -4.45
C ALA A 81 -16.84 -19.35 -5.63
N ASP A 82 -17.21 -18.58 -6.65
CA ASP A 82 -16.37 -18.33 -7.83
C ASP A 82 -15.14 -17.48 -7.48
N GLY A 83 -15.29 -16.44 -6.66
CA GLY A 83 -14.18 -15.62 -6.21
C GLY A 83 -13.19 -16.36 -5.31
N ARG A 84 -13.66 -17.34 -4.51
CA ARG A 84 -12.74 -18.19 -3.71
C ARG A 84 -11.84 -19.04 -4.60
N ALA A 85 -12.35 -19.55 -5.72
CA ALA A 85 -11.54 -20.30 -6.68
C ALA A 85 -10.41 -19.44 -7.28
N LEU A 86 -10.69 -18.14 -7.54
CA LEU A 86 -9.67 -17.19 -7.98
C LEU A 86 -8.60 -16.97 -6.90
N VAL A 87 -9.00 -16.72 -5.66
CA VAL A 87 -8.02 -16.48 -4.57
C VAL A 87 -7.19 -17.74 -4.27
N GLU A 88 -7.78 -18.92 -4.37
CA GLU A 88 -7.09 -20.21 -4.21
C GLU A 88 -6.06 -20.46 -5.32
N ALA A 89 -6.31 -19.99 -6.54
CA ALA A 89 -5.34 -20.07 -7.63
C ALA A 89 -4.07 -19.24 -7.38
N CYS A 90 -4.14 -18.22 -6.52
CA CYS A 90 -2.98 -17.46 -6.06
C CYS A 90 -2.20 -18.16 -4.94
N ALA A 91 -2.66 -19.31 -4.44
CA ALA A 91 -1.94 -20.03 -3.40
C ALA A 91 -0.60 -20.55 -3.95
N PRO A 92 0.50 -20.43 -3.18
CA PRO A 92 1.81 -20.91 -3.62
C PRO A 92 1.73 -22.41 -3.96
N SER A 93 2.53 -22.84 -4.93
CA SER A 93 2.56 -24.24 -5.39
C SER A 93 2.82 -25.22 -4.24
N ALA A 94 2.42 -26.49 -4.40
CA ALA A 94 2.62 -27.51 -3.37
C ALA A 94 4.10 -27.68 -2.99
N GLU A 95 5.00 -27.60 -3.96
CA GLU A 95 6.45 -27.65 -3.77
C GLU A 95 6.96 -26.45 -2.95
N ARG A 96 6.45 -25.25 -3.21
CA ARG A 96 6.80 -24.04 -2.47
C ARG A 96 6.22 -24.01 -1.06
N ARG A 97 5.06 -24.62 -0.84
CA ARG A 97 4.53 -24.87 0.53
C ARG A 97 5.46 -25.77 1.31
N ALA A 98 5.99 -26.82 0.69
CA ALA A 98 6.96 -27.72 1.32
C ALA A 98 8.28 -26.99 1.66
N GLU A 99 8.77 -26.12 0.77
CA GLU A 99 9.97 -25.31 1.02
C GLU A 99 9.77 -24.31 2.17
N LYS A 100 8.65 -23.57 2.19
CA LYS A 100 8.32 -22.67 3.32
C LYS A 100 8.21 -23.40 4.66
N THR A 101 7.65 -24.61 4.67
CA THR A 101 7.61 -25.44 5.89
C THR A 101 9.02 -25.80 6.37
N ARG A 102 9.92 -26.18 5.45
CA ARG A 102 11.34 -26.46 5.78
C ARG A 102 12.04 -25.23 6.36
N ASP A 103 11.79 -24.05 5.80
CA ASP A 103 12.36 -22.79 6.31
C ASP A 103 11.81 -22.40 7.68
N ALA A 104 10.50 -22.55 7.90
CA ALA A 104 9.89 -22.34 9.20
C ALA A 104 10.50 -23.29 10.26
N GLU A 105 10.70 -24.56 9.92
CA GLU A 105 11.37 -25.52 10.80
C GLU A 105 12.84 -25.18 11.07
N ARG A 106 13.54 -24.63 10.07
CA ARG A 106 14.93 -24.15 10.21
C ARG A 106 15.00 -22.98 11.19
N ILE A 107 14.11 -22.00 11.05
CA ILE A 107 14.02 -20.84 11.96
C ILE A 107 13.63 -21.30 13.38
N ALA A 108 12.66 -22.20 13.52
CA ALA A 108 12.25 -22.74 14.81
C ALA A 108 13.39 -23.51 15.51
N ARG A 109 14.22 -24.23 14.76
CA ARG A 109 15.44 -24.87 15.30
C ARG A 109 16.48 -23.83 15.74
N ALA A 110 16.73 -22.81 14.94
CA ALA A 110 17.67 -21.74 15.28
C ALA A 110 17.26 -20.97 16.55
N ASN A 111 15.95 -20.70 16.70
CA ASN A 111 15.42 -20.03 17.89
C ASN A 111 15.54 -20.92 19.14
N ARG A 112 15.19 -22.21 19.06
CA ARG A 112 15.39 -23.16 20.17
C ARG A 112 16.86 -23.22 20.63
N ALA A 113 17.81 -23.18 19.70
CA ALA A 113 19.23 -23.15 20.05
C ALA A 113 19.62 -21.83 20.75
N LYS A 114 19.11 -20.68 20.30
CA LYS A 114 19.33 -19.39 20.97
C LYS A 114 18.75 -19.36 22.38
N ASP A 115 17.55 -19.91 22.57
CA ASP A 115 16.88 -19.99 23.87
C ASP A 115 17.66 -20.87 24.84
N GLN A 116 18.20 -22.00 24.38
CA GLN A 116 19.08 -22.86 25.19
C GLN A 116 20.38 -22.13 25.61
N VAL A 117 21.01 -21.37 24.69
CA VAL A 117 22.19 -20.55 25.02
C VAL A 117 21.84 -19.44 26.01
N HIS A 118 20.68 -18.79 25.87
CA HIS A 118 20.23 -17.76 26.80
C HIS A 118 19.93 -18.35 28.19
N ALA A 119 19.30 -19.52 28.25
CA ALA A 119 19.04 -20.24 29.50
C ALA A 119 20.35 -20.64 30.21
N ALA A 120 21.35 -21.14 29.46
CA ALA A 120 22.66 -21.49 30.00
C ALA A 120 23.46 -20.29 30.52
N ARG A 121 23.24 -19.09 29.97
CA ARG A 121 23.85 -17.83 30.47
C ARG A 121 23.20 -17.31 31.75
N LYS A 122 21.92 -17.63 31.97
CA LYS A 122 21.13 -17.13 33.09
C LYS A 122 21.49 -17.80 34.44
N SER A 123 22.20 -18.94 34.41
CA SER A 123 22.58 -19.70 35.62
C SER A 123 23.98 -19.40 36.16
N ARG A 124 24.72 -18.43 35.61
CA ARG A 124 26.01 -17.99 36.19
C ARG A 124 25.80 -16.70 36.97
N ASP A 125 25.81 -16.85 38.30
CA ASP A 125 25.81 -15.80 39.33
C ASP A 125 26.23 -14.41 38.81
N LEU A 126 25.24 -13.56 38.57
CA LEU A 126 25.45 -12.11 38.54
C LEU A 126 25.58 -11.64 39.99
N THR A 127 26.75 -11.87 40.60
CA THR A 127 27.13 -11.10 41.78
C THR A 127 27.22 -9.64 41.36
N SER A 128 26.28 -8.82 41.84
CA SER A 128 26.25 -7.39 41.53
C SER A 128 27.48 -6.69 42.11
N ARG A 129 28.56 -6.59 41.33
CA ARG A 129 29.64 -5.65 41.61
C ARG A 129 29.12 -4.24 41.32
N ARG A 130 28.53 -3.60 42.33
CA ARG A 130 28.46 -2.12 42.41
C ARG A 130 29.88 -1.58 42.46
N SER A 131 30.43 -1.27 41.29
CA SER A 131 31.65 -0.45 41.20
C SER A 131 31.30 0.99 41.61
N ALA A 132 32.02 1.53 42.59
CA ALA A 132 31.86 2.90 43.06
C ALA A 132 32.09 3.93 41.93
N PRO A 133 31.38 5.06 41.92
CA PRO A 133 31.45 6.03 40.84
C PRO A 133 32.81 6.75 40.85
N ARG A 134 33.60 6.59 39.79
CA ARG A 134 34.79 7.42 39.56
C ARG A 134 34.36 8.77 39.00
N GLY A 135 34.93 9.84 39.58
CA GLY A 135 34.69 11.23 39.21
C GLY A 135 34.90 11.48 37.72
N ARG A 136 33.91 12.15 37.12
CA ARG A 136 33.80 12.41 35.68
C ARG A 136 34.67 13.61 35.31
N ARG A 137 35.80 13.37 34.63
CA ARG A 137 36.50 14.42 33.86
C ARG A 137 35.83 14.49 32.49
N ASP A 138 35.38 15.67 32.07
CA ASP A 138 34.58 15.86 30.86
C ASP A 138 35.44 15.76 29.59
N PRO A 139 35.24 14.75 28.71
CA PRO A 139 36.00 14.59 27.46
C PRO A 139 35.58 15.58 26.36
N ARG A 140 34.43 16.25 26.50
CA ARG A 140 33.79 17.00 25.42
C ARG A 140 34.41 18.36 25.08
N ALA A 141 35.31 18.87 25.92
CA ALA A 141 35.92 20.17 25.73
C ALA A 141 37.14 20.15 24.78
N VAL A 142 37.85 19.02 24.65
CA VAL A 142 39.09 18.93 23.87
C VAL A 142 38.83 18.41 22.44
N GLU A 143 37.75 17.64 22.23
CA GLU A 143 37.45 16.97 20.96
C GLU A 143 36.71 17.86 19.94
N ARG A 144 36.00 18.90 20.39
CA ARG A 144 35.24 19.79 19.49
C ARG A 144 36.12 20.71 18.64
N ASP A 145 37.31 21.08 19.13
CA ASP A 145 38.20 22.03 18.43
C ASP A 145 39.04 21.36 17.33
N SER A 146 39.31 20.05 17.45
CA SER A 146 40.10 19.28 16.48
C SER A 146 39.28 18.81 15.28
N VAL A 147 38.01 18.43 15.51
CA VAL A 147 37.09 17.96 14.44
C VAL A 147 36.68 19.10 13.52
N ALA A 148 36.38 20.28 14.09
CA ALA A 148 36.01 21.46 13.30
C ALA A 148 37.18 21.93 12.41
N ARG A 149 38.41 21.96 12.93
CA ARG A 149 39.59 22.36 12.13
C ARG A 149 39.88 21.40 10.99
N ARG A 150 39.70 20.09 11.18
CA ARG A 150 39.85 19.09 10.11
C ARG A 150 38.82 19.27 9.01
N TYR A 151 37.57 19.54 9.38
CA TYR A 151 36.49 19.76 8.41
C TYR A 151 36.74 20.96 7.49
N PHE A 152 37.33 22.04 8.01
CA PHE A 152 37.69 23.21 7.18
C PHE A 152 39.00 23.03 6.41
N ALA A 153 39.94 22.21 6.88
CA ALA A 153 41.19 21.93 6.19
C ALA A 153 41.02 21.02 4.96
N ASP A 154 40.05 20.10 4.99
CA ASP A 154 39.82 19.12 3.92
C ASP A 154 38.76 19.58 2.90
N ARG A 155 38.24 20.81 3.03
CA ARG A 155 37.22 21.36 2.13
C ARG A 155 37.86 21.83 0.82
N ILE A 156 37.59 21.10 -0.26
CA ILE A 156 37.86 21.54 -1.63
C ILE A 156 36.71 22.46 -2.04
N ASP A 157 36.98 23.73 -2.31
CA ASP A 157 35.97 24.63 -2.84
C ASP A 157 35.61 24.23 -4.28
N PRO A 158 34.32 24.10 -4.61
CA PRO A 158 33.90 23.71 -5.94
C PRO A 158 34.32 24.79 -6.95
N VAL A 159 35.02 24.36 -8.00
CA VAL A 159 35.36 25.19 -9.16
C VAL A 159 34.05 25.56 -9.88
N GLU A 160 34.01 26.82 -10.34
CA GLU A 160 32.86 27.51 -10.94
C GLU A 160 31.98 26.64 -11.87
N ASP A 161 30.67 26.86 -11.74
CA ASP A 161 29.57 26.25 -12.49
C ASP A 161 29.90 25.97 -13.96
N SER A 162 30.10 24.70 -14.30
CA SER A 162 29.91 24.23 -15.66
C SER A 162 28.41 24.12 -15.92
N ASN A 163 27.86 25.02 -16.73
CA ASN A 163 26.49 25.05 -17.24
C ASN A 163 26.17 23.86 -18.18
N GLU A 164 26.46 22.63 -17.78
CA GLU A 164 25.94 21.44 -18.43
C GLU A 164 24.70 20.98 -17.66
N PRO A 165 23.55 20.75 -18.33
CA PRO A 165 22.38 20.21 -17.66
C PRO A 165 22.66 18.76 -17.26
N GLN A 166 23.19 18.59 -16.06
CA GLN A 166 23.31 17.30 -15.39
C GLN A 166 21.89 16.76 -15.21
N HIS A 167 21.60 15.66 -15.91
CA HIS A 167 20.44 14.84 -15.60
C HIS A 167 20.70 14.21 -14.24
N ASP A 168 20.28 14.92 -13.20
CA ASP A 168 20.58 14.57 -11.83
C ASP A 168 19.65 13.45 -11.39
N ASP A 169 20.16 12.21 -11.41
CA ASP A 169 19.54 11.06 -10.73
C ASP A 169 19.58 11.21 -9.20
N ARG A 170 20.04 12.37 -8.67
CA ARG A 170 19.96 12.67 -7.24
C ARG A 170 18.51 12.87 -6.84
N LEU A 171 18.17 12.21 -5.73
CA LEU A 171 16.94 12.39 -4.99
C LEU A 171 16.68 13.89 -4.80
N ASP A 172 15.61 14.39 -5.42
CA ASP A 172 15.09 15.73 -5.18
C ASP A 172 14.68 15.79 -3.70
N TYR A 173 15.55 16.39 -2.87
CA TYR A 173 15.36 16.44 -1.42
C TYR A 173 14.14 17.27 -1.04
N ASP A 174 13.75 18.24 -1.87
CA ASP A 174 12.56 19.06 -1.62
C ASP A 174 11.31 18.21 -1.88
N LEU A 175 11.27 17.47 -2.99
CA LEU A 175 10.18 16.54 -3.27
C LEU A 175 10.13 15.38 -2.27
N ALA A 176 11.30 14.86 -1.86
CA ALA A 176 11.41 13.76 -0.90
C ALA A 176 11.10 14.20 0.54
N ALA A 177 11.27 15.48 0.88
CA ALA A 177 10.92 16.04 2.18
C ALA A 177 9.42 16.29 2.33
N VAL A 178 8.67 16.40 1.22
CA VAL A 178 7.21 16.55 1.25
C VAL A 178 6.57 15.18 1.48
N PRO A 179 5.94 14.93 2.65
CA PRO A 179 5.23 13.68 2.87
C PRO A 179 4.07 13.57 1.85
N PRO A 180 3.79 12.37 1.30
CA PRO A 180 2.64 12.20 0.45
C PRO A 180 1.36 12.55 1.22
N MET A 181 0.46 13.31 0.59
CA MET A 181 -0.85 13.64 1.15
C MET A 181 -1.53 12.37 1.65
N ARG A 182 -1.96 12.38 2.90
CA ARG A 182 -2.59 11.21 3.51
C ARG A 182 -4.06 11.18 3.08
N GLY A 183 -4.42 10.21 2.24
CA GLY A 183 -5.82 9.94 1.88
C GLY A 183 -6.43 10.96 0.91
N LEU A 184 -7.76 10.97 0.83
CA LEU A 184 -8.51 11.85 -0.08
C LEU A 184 -8.65 13.27 0.51
N PRO A 185 -8.45 14.32 -0.31
CA PRO A 185 -8.56 15.71 0.15
C PRO A 185 -10.02 16.08 0.45
N CYS A 186 -10.20 17.26 1.06
CA CYS A 186 -11.51 17.85 1.29
C CYS A 186 -12.32 17.90 -0.01
N VAL A 187 -13.55 17.41 0.01
CA VAL A 187 -14.39 17.34 -1.19
C VAL A 187 -14.77 18.72 -1.70
N ALA A 188 -14.89 19.71 -0.79
CA ALA A 188 -15.22 21.10 -1.10
C ALA A 188 -13.98 21.90 -1.53
N CYS A 189 -13.09 22.26 -0.60
CA CYS A 189 -11.94 23.13 -0.89
C CYS A 189 -10.72 22.42 -1.52
N GLY A 190 -10.62 21.10 -1.42
CA GLY A 190 -9.48 20.36 -1.97
C GLY A 190 -8.20 20.34 -1.14
N VAL A 191 -8.20 20.97 0.02
CA VAL A 191 -7.06 20.95 0.94
C VAL A 191 -6.95 19.57 1.60
N GLU A 192 -5.74 19.19 2.00
CA GLU A 192 -5.51 17.97 2.79
C GLU A 192 -6.33 18.00 4.09
N ARG A 193 -6.90 16.85 4.44
CA ARG A 193 -7.70 16.71 5.67
C ARG A 193 -6.80 16.32 6.83
N SER A 194 -7.05 16.88 8.01
CA SER A 194 -6.36 16.46 9.22
C SER A 194 -6.52 14.95 9.47
N THR A 195 -5.57 14.33 10.16
CA THR A 195 -5.69 12.89 10.52
C THR A 195 -6.95 12.63 11.35
N ALA A 196 -7.37 13.59 12.18
CA ALA A 196 -8.62 13.51 12.94
C ALA A 196 -9.83 13.44 11.99
N ASP A 197 -9.91 14.34 10.99
CA ASP A 197 -10.99 14.33 10.01
C ASP A 197 -11.03 13.06 9.16
N GLN A 198 -9.87 12.51 8.80
CA GLN A 198 -9.78 11.25 8.06
C GLN A 198 -10.29 10.04 8.84
N ARG A 199 -10.16 10.06 10.18
CA ARG A 199 -10.54 8.97 11.08
C ARG A 199 -11.94 9.11 11.66
N ARG A 200 -12.68 10.18 11.35
CA ARG A 200 -14.06 10.35 11.81
C ARG A 200 -14.94 9.19 11.34
N VAL A 201 -15.87 8.80 12.21
CA VAL A 201 -16.91 7.79 11.91
C VAL A 201 -17.76 8.26 10.74
N ASN A 202 -18.21 9.52 10.80
CA ASN A 202 -18.92 10.18 9.71
C ASN A 202 -17.90 10.73 8.72
N ARG A 203 -17.62 9.94 7.67
CA ARG A 203 -16.62 10.25 6.64
C ARG A 203 -17.13 11.26 5.61
N ASP A 204 -17.69 12.37 6.07
CA ASP A 204 -18.30 13.47 5.29
C ASP A 204 -17.39 14.04 4.18
N GLY A 205 -16.10 13.73 4.22
CA GLY A 205 -15.13 14.16 3.22
C GLY A 205 -14.73 15.62 3.36
N LEU A 206 -15.08 16.28 4.47
CA LEU A 206 -14.78 17.69 4.72
C LEU A 206 -13.55 17.86 5.64
N CYS A 207 -12.82 18.95 5.46
CA CYS A 207 -11.90 19.48 6.47
C CYS A 207 -12.68 20.21 7.57
N GLN A 208 -12.00 20.54 8.67
CA GLN A 208 -12.61 21.28 9.77
C GLN A 208 -13.21 22.62 9.31
N ASP A 209 -12.45 23.43 8.56
CA ASP A 209 -12.90 24.77 8.13
C ASP A 209 -14.19 24.72 7.31
N CYS A 210 -14.24 23.90 6.25
CA CYS A 210 -15.46 23.77 5.43
C CYS A 210 -16.67 23.27 6.22
N ARG A 211 -16.43 22.48 7.29
CA ARG A 211 -17.50 22.00 8.18
C ARG A 211 -18.00 23.13 9.08
N GLU A 212 -17.11 23.95 9.61
CA GLU A 212 -17.46 25.13 10.42
C GLU A 212 -18.22 26.17 9.59
N ASP A 213 -17.89 26.30 8.29
CA ASP A 213 -18.61 27.13 7.33
C ASP A 213 -20.00 26.57 6.94
N GLY A 214 -20.39 25.42 7.47
CA GLY A 214 -21.68 24.79 7.18
C GLY A 214 -21.79 24.20 5.78
N THR A 215 -20.65 23.91 5.12
CA THR A 215 -20.66 23.28 3.79
C THR A 215 -21.30 21.89 3.88
N PRO A 216 -22.25 21.53 3.00
CA PRO A 216 -22.82 20.19 3.01
C PRO A 216 -21.75 19.17 2.63
N GLY A 217 -21.58 18.12 3.44
CA GLY A 217 -20.62 17.04 3.19
C GLY A 217 -21.19 15.95 2.28
N ILE A 218 -20.36 14.94 2.00
CA ILE A 218 -20.80 13.72 1.34
C ILE A 218 -21.78 13.02 2.28
N ALA A 219 -22.98 12.70 1.79
CA ALA A 219 -23.90 11.82 2.48
C ALA A 219 -23.33 10.40 2.42
N VAL A 220 -22.59 10.03 3.45
CA VAL A 220 -21.99 8.70 3.55
C VAL A 220 -23.05 7.71 4.03
N PRO A 221 -23.25 6.58 3.33
CA PRO A 221 -24.09 5.49 3.81
C PRO A 221 -23.56 4.92 5.14
N ASP A 222 -24.29 4.05 5.83
CA ASP A 222 -23.95 3.52 7.16
C ASP A 222 -22.45 3.26 7.43
N ALA A 223 -22.03 3.31 8.69
CA ALA A 223 -20.63 3.20 9.11
C ALA A 223 -19.88 1.95 8.56
N ASP A 224 -20.61 0.91 8.15
CA ASP A 224 -20.11 -0.32 7.52
C ASP A 224 -20.02 -0.26 5.97
N ALA A 225 -20.22 0.92 5.37
CA ALA A 225 -20.17 1.11 3.94
C ALA A 225 -18.81 0.70 3.37
N THR A 226 -18.85 -0.17 2.36
CA THR A 226 -17.65 -0.61 1.65
C THR A 226 -16.93 0.58 1.03
N ARG A 227 -15.59 0.52 0.92
CA ARG A 227 -14.78 1.58 0.30
C ARG A 227 -15.25 1.97 -1.11
N LYS A 228 -15.76 1.02 -1.90
CA LYS A 228 -16.37 1.29 -3.21
C LYS A 228 -17.58 2.23 -3.10
N VAL A 229 -18.49 1.97 -2.16
CA VAL A 229 -19.69 2.79 -1.91
C VAL A 229 -19.30 4.21 -1.49
N MET A 230 -18.29 4.34 -0.62
CA MET A 230 -17.72 5.65 -0.23
C MET A 230 -17.23 6.46 -1.45
N LEU A 231 -16.53 5.80 -2.37
CA LEU A 231 -15.99 6.43 -3.57
C LEU A 231 -17.10 6.81 -4.55
N THR A 232 -18.11 5.96 -4.71
CA THR A 232 -19.29 6.26 -5.53
C THR A 232 -20.01 7.49 -4.98
N ALA A 233 -20.35 7.52 -3.69
CA ALA A 233 -21.01 8.68 -3.05
C ALA A 233 -20.17 9.97 -3.19
N ARG A 234 -18.83 9.86 -3.12
CA ARG A 234 -17.95 10.99 -3.38
C ARG A 234 -18.01 11.48 -4.82
N CYS A 235 -18.00 10.57 -5.80
CA CYS A 235 -18.10 10.92 -7.21
C CYS A 235 -19.46 11.57 -7.51
N ASP A 236 -20.55 11.03 -6.94
CA ASP A 236 -21.90 11.60 -7.04
C ASP A 236 -21.95 13.00 -6.44
N TYR A 237 -21.38 13.22 -5.26
CA TYR A 237 -21.30 14.54 -4.65
C TYR A 237 -20.52 15.53 -5.51
N ILE A 238 -19.36 15.13 -6.06
CA ILE A 238 -18.57 16.00 -6.93
C ILE A 238 -19.35 16.32 -8.20
N ALA A 239 -20.04 15.35 -8.80
CA ALA A 239 -20.88 15.58 -9.97
C ALA A 239 -22.03 16.53 -9.68
N ALA A 240 -22.71 16.37 -8.55
CA ALA A 240 -23.86 17.20 -8.15
C ALA A 240 -23.47 18.63 -7.73
N THR A 241 -22.27 18.83 -7.19
CA THR A 241 -21.80 20.13 -6.67
C THR A 241 -20.87 20.88 -7.62
N SER A 242 -20.57 20.33 -8.80
CA SER A 242 -19.76 21.02 -9.80
C SER A 242 -20.64 21.83 -10.73
N THR A 243 -20.25 23.08 -11.01
CA THR A 243 -21.01 23.98 -11.88
C THR A 243 -20.84 23.63 -13.36
N SER A 244 -19.73 22.97 -13.71
CA SER A 244 -19.43 22.58 -15.09
C SER A 244 -18.74 21.21 -15.17
N PRO A 245 -18.79 20.52 -16.34
CA PRO A 245 -18.04 19.29 -16.56
C PRO A 245 -16.52 19.46 -16.37
N ALA A 246 -15.98 20.62 -16.76
CA ALA A 246 -14.56 20.93 -16.58
C ALA A 246 -14.17 21.01 -15.10
N GLU A 247 -15.01 21.64 -14.26
CA GLU A 247 -14.81 21.72 -12.82
C GLU A 247 -14.89 20.33 -12.17
N ARG A 248 -15.91 19.53 -12.55
CA ARG A 248 -16.07 18.15 -12.11
C ARG A 248 -14.82 17.34 -12.41
N ASP A 249 -14.34 17.39 -13.66
CA ASP A 249 -13.19 16.62 -14.11
C ASP A 249 -11.89 17.11 -13.46
N ALA A 250 -11.78 18.40 -13.11
CA ALA A 250 -10.65 18.93 -12.35
C ALA A 250 -10.65 18.40 -10.91
N ARG A 251 -11.80 18.37 -10.24
CA ARG A 251 -11.96 17.84 -8.87
C ARG A 251 -11.68 16.32 -8.83
N LEU A 252 -12.16 15.57 -9.81
CA LEU A 252 -11.85 14.13 -9.94
C LEU A 252 -10.36 13.88 -10.23
N ARG A 253 -9.73 14.70 -11.10
CA ARG A 253 -8.27 14.59 -11.38
C ARG A 253 -7.41 14.89 -10.16
N ARG A 254 -7.83 15.82 -9.30
CA ARG A 254 -7.14 16.09 -8.03
C ARG A 254 -7.15 14.83 -7.15
N ASP A 255 -8.32 14.24 -6.96
CA ASP A 255 -8.47 13.03 -6.15
C ASP A 255 -7.70 11.83 -6.75
N TRP A 256 -7.70 11.72 -8.08
CA TRP A 256 -6.99 10.66 -8.82
C TRP A 256 -5.50 10.55 -8.47
N ARG A 257 -4.84 11.67 -8.17
CA ARG A 257 -3.39 11.70 -7.85
C ARG A 257 -3.05 10.96 -6.57
N VAL A 258 -3.98 10.93 -5.60
CA VAL A 258 -3.77 10.33 -4.28
C VAL A 258 -4.52 9.00 -4.09
N MET A 259 -5.27 8.57 -5.10
CA MET A 259 -6.00 7.30 -5.10
C MET A 259 -5.10 6.10 -5.32
N THR A 260 -5.40 5.00 -4.63
CA THR A 260 -4.83 3.69 -4.95
C THR A 260 -5.31 3.22 -6.32
N LYS A 261 -4.65 2.22 -6.92
CA LYS A 261 -5.10 1.63 -8.20
C LYS A 261 -6.51 1.03 -8.07
N ALA A 262 -6.82 0.35 -6.97
CA ALA A 262 -8.16 -0.17 -6.71
C ALA A 262 -9.23 0.93 -6.70
N ASP A 263 -8.95 2.08 -6.08
CA ASP A 263 -9.87 3.22 -6.04
C ASP A 263 -10.10 3.82 -7.44
N LYS A 264 -9.05 3.89 -8.26
CA LYS A 264 -9.11 4.39 -9.64
C LYS A 264 -10.07 3.58 -10.50
N PHE A 265 -10.08 2.24 -10.35
CA PHE A 265 -11.04 1.38 -11.06
C PHE A 265 -12.49 1.62 -10.63
N ALA A 266 -12.73 1.87 -9.33
CA ALA A 266 -14.07 2.23 -8.86
C ALA A 266 -14.58 3.53 -9.50
N VAL A 267 -13.70 4.52 -9.66
CA VAL A 267 -14.02 5.81 -10.30
C VAL A 267 -14.23 5.65 -11.80
N ILE A 268 -13.43 4.83 -12.50
CA ILE A 268 -13.65 4.49 -13.91
C ILE A 268 -15.02 3.84 -14.09
N ALA A 269 -15.31 2.79 -13.30
CA ALA A 269 -16.59 2.07 -13.38
C ALA A 269 -17.79 2.99 -13.13
N TRP A 270 -17.67 3.93 -12.19
CA TRP A 270 -18.68 4.96 -11.97
C TRP A 270 -18.85 5.86 -13.20
N ARG A 271 -17.76 6.35 -13.78
CA ARG A 271 -17.81 7.24 -14.96
C ARG A 271 -18.45 6.55 -16.17
N ASP A 272 -18.13 5.28 -16.38
CA ASP A 272 -18.69 4.49 -17.49
C ASP A 272 -20.20 4.31 -17.29
N ALA A 273 -20.65 4.04 -16.06
CA ALA A 273 -22.08 3.96 -15.73
C ALA A 273 -22.85 5.27 -15.99
N GLN A 274 -22.20 6.43 -15.82
CA GLN A 274 -22.81 7.75 -16.10
C GLN A 274 -22.90 8.09 -17.60
N SER A 275 -22.22 7.32 -18.46
CA SER A 275 -22.20 7.57 -19.91
C SER A 275 -23.24 6.74 -20.68
N THR A 276 -24.10 6.02 -19.95
CA THR A 276 -25.20 5.18 -20.47
C THR A 276 -26.53 5.88 -20.24
#